data_AF-A0A3M1SGE0-F1
#
_entry.id   AF-A0A3M1SGE0-F1
#
_cell.length_a   1.000
_cell.length_b   1.000
_cell.length_c   1.000
_cell.angle_alpha   90.00
_cell.angle_beta   90.00
_cell.angle_gamma   90.00
#
_symmetry.space_group_name_H-M   'P 1'
#
loop_
_entity.id
_entity.type
_entity.pdbx_description
1 polymer ?
#
loop_
_entity_poly.entity_id
_entity_poly.type
_entity_poly.pdbx_seq_one_letter_code
_entity_poly.pdbx_strand_id
1 'polypeptide(L)'
;MDRRLRRQSERMYPRNVSGGRPRGRSLPRRTWRDRLGWPQLKRALRRAAVVLTIAGWIVVGAYLGRSLPDRYFAQRWEAQLQTASDAEAATLLERLDRLGEEGLPALVRAAGDSRWRVATTAQRLIRERLEEARIRGGATASVFVVRLGKALRDAYPKFAPEQRPAAQRLAEELLDWPIDRRYADPAAWTADCRAVLFDIDRRSASLVGSDRLVSMPSVVEWMRPVEKSGVGEQSLATAETRPTVGDDMAAEPPNRLPEHGENPLRPLETPETAARDATPSEGPSELVRVPGDLAPDRRDMRAPRTSPAAPTEPKRLPTTASSEPLDAVPKTVGGAEYEGDPNSLRYWMERLSYEDDATSRLAEEKLRERGFGPVEIEIARQMYHPSPEIRRDLIRKLATPPPGIDVTTVLQELAQDADPTVRREALVLLATSRDPRLVRFVVQTARGDSDPDVRRIAEQLDASSRHGGR
;
A
#
# COMPACT_ATOMS: atom_id res chain seq x y z
N MET A 1 -28.37 -17.36 33.06
CA MET A 1 -29.59 -16.89 32.38
C MET A 1 -29.70 -17.57 31.02
N ASP A 2 -29.62 -18.91 30.97
CA ASP A 2 -29.47 -19.63 29.69
C ASP A 2 -30.03 -21.07 29.77
N ARG A 3 -31.31 -21.17 30.17
CA ARG A 3 -32.08 -22.44 30.19
C ARG A 3 -33.43 -22.32 29.49
N ARG A 4 -33.69 -21.23 28.76
CA ARG A 4 -35.02 -20.93 28.17
C ARG A 4 -35.16 -21.18 26.66
N LEU A 5 -34.10 -21.57 25.95
CA LEU A 5 -34.18 -21.78 24.49
C LEU A 5 -34.23 -23.25 24.02
N ARG A 6 -34.36 -24.22 24.95
CA ARG A 6 -34.45 -25.66 24.61
C ARG A 6 -35.88 -26.21 24.48
N ARG A 7 -36.93 -25.37 24.48
CA ARG A 7 -38.34 -25.83 24.53
C ARG A 7 -39.19 -25.54 23.29
N GLN A 8 -38.61 -25.08 22.17
CA GLN A 8 -39.39 -24.66 21.00
C GLN A 8 -39.25 -25.52 19.72
N SER A 9 -38.45 -26.59 19.72
CA SER A 9 -38.23 -27.42 18.52
C SER A 9 -39.05 -28.73 18.45
N GLU A 10 -40.01 -28.95 19.35
CA GLU A 10 -40.75 -30.23 19.45
C GLU A 10 -42.16 -30.24 18.82
N ARG A 11 -42.55 -29.21 18.06
CA ARG A 11 -43.89 -29.14 17.47
C ARG A 11 -43.88 -28.86 15.98
N MET A 12 -43.42 -29.80 15.17
CA MET A 12 -43.84 -29.90 13.75
C MET A 12 -43.38 -31.23 13.13
N TYR A 13 -43.88 -32.35 13.64
CA TYR A 13 -43.97 -33.59 12.86
C TYR A 13 -45.45 -33.89 12.62
N PRO A 14 -45.94 -33.81 11.37
CA PRO A 14 -47.30 -34.24 11.07
C PRO A 14 -47.41 -35.75 11.29
N ARG A 15 -48.43 -36.09 12.09
CA ARG A 15 -48.91 -37.44 12.38
C ARG A 15 -49.02 -38.27 11.10
N ASN A 16 -48.43 -39.46 11.18
CA ASN A 16 -48.74 -40.63 10.37
C ASN A 16 -50.27 -40.82 10.27
N VAL A 17 -50.82 -40.52 9.09
CA VAL A 17 -52.17 -40.95 8.72
C VAL A 17 -52.05 -42.39 8.21
N SER A 18 -52.29 -43.33 9.13
CA SER A 18 -52.66 -44.70 8.83
C SER A 18 -54.02 -44.71 8.12
N GLY A 19 -54.03 -44.81 6.80
CA GLY A 19 -55.26 -44.83 6.00
C GLY A 19 -55.13 -45.73 4.77
N GLY A 20 -55.81 -46.88 4.83
CA GLY A 20 -56.33 -47.59 3.65
C GLY A 20 -55.33 -48.44 2.87
N ARG A 21 -55.38 -49.77 3.06
CA ARG A 21 -54.92 -50.73 2.05
C ARG A 21 -55.99 -50.83 0.95
N PRO A 22 -55.77 -50.34 -0.28
CA PRO A 22 -56.64 -50.67 -1.39
C PRO A 22 -56.43 -52.13 -1.79
N ARG A 23 -57.52 -52.90 -1.74
CA ARG A 23 -57.60 -54.27 -2.27
C ARG A 23 -57.40 -54.25 -3.79
N GLY A 24 -56.47 -55.08 -4.24
CA GLY A 24 -56.57 -55.91 -5.45
C GLY A 24 -57.15 -55.29 -6.71
N ARG A 25 -56.29 -54.66 -7.51
CA ARG A 25 -56.35 -54.80 -8.97
C ARG A 25 -54.99 -55.31 -9.44
N SER A 26 -54.95 -56.60 -9.76
CA SER A 26 -53.84 -57.24 -10.46
C SER A 26 -53.71 -56.61 -11.84
N LEU A 27 -52.93 -55.54 -11.93
CA LEU A 27 -52.44 -55.04 -13.20
C LEU A 27 -51.63 -56.17 -13.85
N PRO A 28 -51.83 -56.44 -15.16
CA PRO A 28 -51.07 -57.46 -15.85
C PRO A 28 -49.59 -57.11 -15.71
N ARG A 29 -48.81 -58.03 -15.14
CA ARG A 29 -47.34 -58.02 -15.19
C ARG A 29 -46.89 -58.18 -16.65
N ARG A 30 -47.18 -57.20 -17.49
CA ARG A 30 -46.43 -56.97 -18.73
C ARG A 30 -45.10 -56.41 -18.28
N THR A 31 -44.13 -57.30 -18.21
CA THR A 31 -42.72 -57.04 -18.01
C THR A 31 -42.31 -55.86 -18.90
N TRP A 32 -41.99 -54.72 -18.29
CA TRP A 32 -41.42 -53.54 -18.98
C TRP A 32 -40.15 -53.89 -19.78
N ARG A 33 -39.55 -55.06 -19.51
CA ARG A 33 -38.46 -55.67 -20.28
C ARG A 33 -38.79 -55.91 -21.76
N ASP A 34 -40.05 -56.11 -22.14
CA ASP A 34 -40.38 -56.49 -23.52
C ASP A 34 -40.81 -55.30 -24.39
N ARG A 35 -41.05 -54.11 -23.80
CA ARG A 35 -41.46 -52.91 -24.56
C ARG A 35 -40.33 -51.95 -24.91
N LEU A 36 -39.24 -51.93 -24.14
CA LEU A 36 -38.02 -51.24 -24.55
C LEU A 36 -37.04 -52.29 -25.06
N GLY A 37 -36.85 -52.33 -26.38
CA GLY A 37 -35.86 -53.21 -26.99
C GLY A 37 -34.52 -53.06 -26.27
N TRP A 38 -34.16 -54.06 -25.46
CA TRP A 38 -32.90 -54.16 -24.73
C TRP A 38 -31.65 -53.78 -25.57
N PRO A 39 -31.55 -54.12 -26.87
CA PRO A 39 -30.45 -53.64 -27.70
C PRO A 39 -30.42 -52.13 -27.95
N GLN A 40 -31.56 -51.42 -27.91
CA GLN A 40 -31.60 -49.96 -28.00
C GLN A 40 -31.19 -49.30 -26.68
N LEU A 41 -31.63 -49.83 -25.54
CA LEU A 41 -31.22 -49.34 -24.22
C LEU A 41 -29.70 -49.48 -24.02
N LYS A 42 -29.11 -50.62 -24.42
CA LYS A 42 -27.65 -50.81 -24.38
C LYS A 42 -26.89 -49.81 -25.25
N ARG A 43 -27.42 -49.46 -26.43
CA ARG A 43 -26.82 -48.45 -27.31
C ARG A 43 -26.93 -47.05 -26.72
N ALA A 44 -28.08 -46.70 -26.12
CA ALA A 44 -28.26 -45.43 -25.43
C ALA A 44 -27.32 -45.28 -24.22
N LEU A 45 -27.19 -46.32 -23.40
CA LEU A 45 -26.26 -46.32 -22.25
C LEU A 45 -24.80 -46.20 -22.66
N ARG A 46 -24.38 -46.89 -23.73
CA ARG A 46 -23.01 -46.74 -24.26
C ARG A 46 -22.73 -45.33 -24.76
N ARG A 47 -23.69 -44.72 -25.48
CA ARG A 47 -23.55 -43.33 -25.93
C ARG A 47 -23.49 -42.35 -24.76
N ALA A 48 -24.35 -42.52 -23.75
CA ALA A 48 -24.33 -41.71 -22.54
C ALA A 48 -22.99 -41.83 -21.80
N ALA A 49 -22.45 -43.05 -21.66
CA ALA A 49 -21.15 -43.27 -21.04
C ALA A 49 -20.02 -42.56 -21.79
N VAL A 50 -19.99 -42.65 -23.12
CA VAL A 50 -18.97 -41.95 -23.94
C VAL A 50 -19.07 -40.43 -23.80
N VAL A 51 -20.28 -39.88 -23.84
CA VAL A 51 -20.49 -38.43 -23.67
C VAL A 51 -20.05 -37.96 -22.29
N LEU A 52 -20.38 -38.71 -21.22
CA LEU A 52 -19.95 -38.39 -19.86
C LEU A 52 -18.42 -38.45 -19.72
N THR A 53 -17.77 -39.44 -20.33
CA THR A 53 -16.30 -39.54 -20.33
C THR A 53 -15.66 -38.35 -21.04
N ILE A 54 -16.16 -37.98 -22.23
CA ILE A 54 -15.65 -36.82 -22.98
C ILE A 54 -15.88 -35.53 -22.19
N ALA A 55 -17.08 -35.33 -21.62
CA ALA A 55 -17.37 -34.17 -20.78
C ALA A 55 -16.44 -34.12 -19.55
N GLY A 56 -16.17 -35.27 -18.92
CA GLY A 56 -15.20 -35.41 -17.85
C GLY A 56 -13.79 -34.97 -18.27
N TRP A 57 -13.31 -35.42 -19.43
CA TRP A 57 -12.01 -35.01 -19.98
C TRP A 57 -11.96 -33.53 -20.33
N ILE A 58 -13.04 -32.94 -20.83
CA ILE A 58 -13.11 -31.50 -21.12
C ILE A 58 -13.03 -30.69 -19.82
N VAL A 59 -13.74 -31.10 -18.76
CA VAL A 59 -13.67 -30.42 -17.45
C VAL A 59 -12.29 -30.56 -16.83
N VAL A 60 -11.69 -31.75 -16.87
CA VAL A 60 -10.32 -32.00 -16.39
C VAL A 60 -9.30 -31.20 -17.19
N GLY A 61 -9.43 -31.16 -18.52
CA GLY A 61 -8.57 -30.39 -19.42
C GLY A 61 -8.71 -28.89 -19.22
N ALA A 62 -9.93 -28.37 -19.02
CA ALA A 62 -10.17 -26.97 -18.70
C ALA A 62 -9.63 -26.59 -17.31
N TYR A 63 -9.72 -27.50 -16.34
CA TYR A 63 -9.17 -27.29 -15.00
C TYR A 63 -7.64 -27.28 -15.00
N LEU A 64 -7.00 -28.31 -15.58
CA LEU A 64 -5.54 -28.39 -15.71
C LEU A 64 -4.96 -27.28 -16.62
N GLY A 65 -5.67 -26.97 -17.70
CA GLY A 65 -5.31 -25.93 -18.66
C GLY A 65 -5.37 -24.52 -18.07
N ARG A 66 -6.07 -24.32 -16.94
CA ARG A 66 -6.11 -23.03 -16.26
C ARG A 66 -4.87 -22.79 -15.38
N SER A 67 -4.32 -23.83 -14.74
CA SER A 67 -3.19 -23.67 -13.81
C SER A 67 -1.80 -23.74 -14.45
N LEU A 68 -1.66 -24.46 -15.57
CA LEU A 68 -0.38 -24.59 -16.27
C LEU A 68 0.18 -23.27 -16.85
N PRO A 69 -0.64 -22.41 -17.50
CA PRO A 69 -0.12 -21.16 -18.06
C PRO A 69 0.41 -20.21 -16.98
N ASP A 70 -0.22 -20.15 -15.82
CA ASP A 70 0.12 -19.19 -14.76
C ASP A 70 1.55 -19.40 -14.23
N ARG A 71 1.98 -20.65 -14.05
CA ARG A 71 3.37 -20.97 -13.66
C ARG A 71 4.38 -20.60 -14.71
N TYR A 72 4.04 -20.85 -15.98
CA TYR A 72 4.89 -20.48 -17.10
C TYR A 72 5.03 -18.95 -17.20
N PHE A 73 3.93 -18.20 -17.00
CA PHE A 73 3.95 -16.74 -16.98
C PHE A 73 4.74 -16.20 -15.79
N ALA A 74 4.58 -16.78 -14.59
CA ALA A 74 5.36 -16.37 -13.42
C ALA A 74 6.87 -16.53 -13.64
N GLN A 75 7.31 -17.65 -14.22
CA GLN A 75 8.72 -17.87 -14.55
C GLN A 75 9.22 -16.93 -15.65
N ARG A 76 8.42 -16.70 -16.68
CA ARG A 76 8.79 -15.80 -17.79
C ARG A 76 8.88 -14.35 -17.32
N TRP A 77 7.95 -13.89 -16.49
CA TRP A 77 7.97 -12.53 -15.96
C TRP A 77 9.06 -12.34 -14.92
N GLU A 78 9.42 -13.35 -14.14
CA GLU A 78 10.61 -13.31 -13.30
C GLU A 78 11.89 -13.11 -14.14
N ALA A 79 12.04 -13.85 -15.24
CA ALA A 79 13.18 -13.67 -16.14
C ALA A 79 13.22 -12.26 -16.74
N GLN A 80 12.05 -11.71 -17.10
CA GLN A 80 11.95 -10.32 -17.58
C GLN A 80 12.26 -9.30 -16.47
N LEU A 81 11.88 -9.57 -15.22
CA LEU A 81 12.11 -8.68 -14.08
C LEU A 81 13.61 -8.48 -13.82
N GLN A 82 14.45 -9.48 -14.09
CA GLN A 82 15.90 -9.39 -13.94
C GLN A 82 16.55 -8.43 -14.93
N THR A 83 15.98 -8.30 -16.14
CA THR A 83 16.51 -7.42 -17.20
C THR A 83 15.78 -6.08 -17.29
N ALA A 84 14.60 -5.97 -16.70
CA ALA A 84 13.74 -4.79 -16.77
C ALA A 84 14.34 -3.59 -16.01
N SER A 85 14.10 -2.39 -16.55
CA SER A 85 14.35 -1.14 -15.84
C SER A 85 13.44 -1.00 -14.61
N ASP A 86 13.78 -0.11 -13.68
CA ASP A 86 12.98 0.11 -12.45
C ASP A 86 11.52 0.47 -12.73
N ALA A 87 11.25 1.22 -13.81
CA ALA A 87 9.90 1.62 -14.20
C ALA A 87 9.08 0.44 -14.78
N GLU A 88 9.71 -0.37 -15.62
CA GLU A 88 9.09 -1.56 -16.20
C GLU A 88 8.88 -2.65 -15.14
N ALA A 89 9.82 -2.76 -14.19
CA ALA A 89 9.73 -3.70 -13.09
C ALA A 89 8.47 -3.48 -12.24
N ALA A 90 8.10 -2.22 -11.95
CA ALA A 90 6.86 -1.91 -11.25
C ALA A 90 5.63 -2.43 -12.00
N THR A 91 5.57 -2.24 -13.31
CA THR A 91 4.47 -2.75 -14.16
C THR A 91 4.43 -4.28 -14.21
N LEU A 92 5.60 -4.95 -14.22
CA LEU A 92 5.67 -6.41 -14.19
C LEU A 92 5.23 -6.97 -12.83
N LEU A 93 5.55 -6.30 -11.72
CA LEU A 93 5.11 -6.69 -10.38
C LEU A 93 3.59 -6.61 -10.23
N GLU A 94 2.95 -5.57 -10.78
CA GLU A 94 1.47 -5.50 -10.80
C GLU A 94 0.85 -6.63 -11.63
N ARG A 95 1.49 -7.04 -12.73
CA ARG A 95 1.03 -8.19 -13.52
C ARG A 95 1.20 -9.49 -12.75
N LEU A 96 2.33 -9.68 -12.08
CA LEU A 96 2.58 -10.84 -11.21
C LEU A 96 1.55 -10.93 -10.09
N ASP A 97 1.18 -9.80 -9.48
CA ASP A 97 0.13 -9.77 -8.47
C ASP A 97 -1.21 -10.28 -9.02
N ARG A 98 -1.60 -9.88 -10.24
CA ARG A 98 -2.84 -10.36 -10.88
C ARG A 98 -2.91 -11.87 -11.10
N LEU A 99 -1.79 -12.60 -11.10
CA LEU A 99 -1.78 -14.08 -11.14
C LEU A 99 -2.21 -14.72 -9.81
N GLY A 100 -2.32 -13.93 -8.74
CA GLY A 100 -2.74 -14.41 -7.43
C GLY A 100 -1.72 -15.36 -6.82
N GLU A 101 -2.18 -16.53 -6.36
CA GLU A 101 -1.34 -17.46 -5.59
C GLU A 101 -0.14 -18.01 -6.39
N GLU A 102 -0.25 -18.12 -7.73
CA GLU A 102 0.85 -18.61 -8.57
C GLU A 102 1.92 -17.53 -8.80
N GLY A 103 1.57 -16.23 -8.67
CA GLY A 103 2.51 -15.11 -8.74
C GLY A 103 3.25 -14.83 -7.43
N LEU A 104 2.72 -15.33 -6.31
CA LEU A 104 3.24 -15.07 -4.96
C LEU A 104 4.72 -15.43 -4.77
N PRO A 105 5.24 -16.60 -5.22
CA PRO A 105 6.66 -16.91 -5.07
C PRO A 105 7.56 -15.92 -5.82
N ALA A 106 7.10 -15.38 -6.95
CA ALA A 106 7.85 -14.39 -7.72
C ALA A 106 7.86 -13.02 -7.05
N LEU A 107 6.71 -12.59 -6.49
CA LEU A 107 6.64 -11.38 -5.67
C LEU A 107 7.56 -11.46 -4.45
N VAL A 108 7.56 -12.59 -3.74
CA VAL A 108 8.43 -12.79 -2.57
C VAL A 108 9.91 -12.75 -2.94
N ARG A 109 10.31 -13.35 -4.07
CA ARG A 109 11.69 -13.22 -4.57
C ARG A 109 12.04 -11.79 -4.94
N ALA A 110 11.12 -11.06 -5.58
CA ALA A 110 11.29 -9.65 -5.90
C ALA A 110 11.40 -8.75 -4.65
N ALA A 111 10.73 -9.11 -3.55
CA ALA A 111 10.83 -8.42 -2.27
C ALA A 111 12.23 -8.51 -1.63
N GLY A 112 13.06 -9.47 -2.06
CA GLY A 112 14.45 -9.65 -1.67
C GLY A 112 15.48 -9.13 -2.68
N ASP A 113 15.06 -8.45 -3.75
CA ASP A 113 15.93 -7.90 -4.80
C ASP A 113 16.81 -6.76 -4.25
N SER A 114 18.03 -6.60 -4.79
CA SER A 114 18.95 -5.52 -4.40
C SER A 114 18.47 -4.14 -4.88
N ARG A 115 17.62 -4.08 -5.92
CA ARG A 115 17.02 -2.84 -6.40
C ARG A 115 15.91 -2.41 -5.44
N TRP A 116 16.19 -1.36 -4.66
CA TRP A 116 15.28 -0.89 -3.60
C TRP A 116 13.84 -0.63 -4.08
N ARG A 117 13.65 -0.11 -5.30
CA ARG A 117 12.32 0.16 -5.88
C ARG A 117 11.53 -1.11 -6.12
N VAL A 118 12.19 -2.15 -6.65
CA VAL A 118 11.58 -3.46 -6.92
C VAL A 118 11.19 -4.12 -5.61
N ALA A 119 12.12 -4.15 -4.64
CA ALA A 119 11.88 -4.71 -3.32
C ALA A 119 10.73 -4.01 -2.58
N THR A 120 10.75 -2.68 -2.53
CA THR A 120 9.71 -1.90 -1.83
C THR A 120 8.33 -2.07 -2.47
N THR A 121 8.27 -2.08 -3.81
CA THR A 121 7.01 -2.27 -4.53
C THR A 121 6.44 -3.67 -4.30
N ALA A 122 7.28 -4.71 -4.35
CA ALA A 122 6.87 -6.07 -4.08
C ALA A 122 6.40 -6.25 -2.62
N GLN A 123 7.11 -5.66 -1.65
CA GLN A 123 6.70 -5.67 -0.24
C GLN A 123 5.35 -4.98 -0.03
N ARG A 124 5.09 -3.85 -0.68
CA ARG A 124 3.79 -3.16 -0.65
C ARG A 124 2.67 -4.08 -1.15
N LEU A 125 2.84 -4.68 -2.32
CA LEU A 125 1.84 -5.60 -2.90
C LEU A 125 1.58 -6.82 -2.01
N ILE A 126 2.61 -7.40 -1.41
CA ILE A 126 2.46 -8.53 -0.47
C ILE A 126 1.64 -8.11 0.76
N ARG A 127 1.88 -6.92 1.33
CA ARG A 127 1.10 -6.41 2.45
C ARG A 127 -0.34 -6.11 2.09
N GLU A 128 -0.58 -5.49 0.93
CA GLU A 128 -1.95 -5.25 0.41
C GLU A 128 -2.72 -6.58 0.32
N ARG A 129 -2.10 -7.64 -0.20
CA ARG A 129 -2.69 -8.99 -0.25
C ARG A 129 -2.91 -9.61 1.12
N LEU A 130 -1.99 -9.37 2.05
CA LEU A 130 -2.14 -9.82 3.43
C LEU A 130 -3.35 -9.14 4.07
N GLU A 131 -3.52 -7.83 3.92
CA GLU A 131 -4.72 -7.14 4.42
C GLU A 131 -6.02 -7.62 3.76
N GLU A 132 -6.02 -7.81 2.43
CA GLU A 132 -7.18 -8.41 1.74
C GLU A 132 -7.53 -9.80 2.29
N ALA A 133 -6.51 -10.61 2.59
CA ALA A 133 -6.70 -11.91 3.22
C ALA A 133 -7.24 -11.77 4.65
N ARG A 134 -6.83 -10.73 5.39
CA ARG A 134 -7.30 -10.45 6.77
C ARG A 134 -8.80 -10.17 6.76
N ILE A 135 -9.22 -9.29 5.84
CA ILE A 135 -10.61 -8.87 5.66
C ILE A 135 -11.48 -10.07 5.22
N ARG A 136 -11.00 -10.87 4.26
CA ARG A 136 -11.76 -12.01 3.74
C ARG A 136 -11.89 -13.15 4.77
N GLY A 137 -10.85 -13.34 5.58
CA GLY A 137 -10.76 -14.39 6.60
C GLY A 137 -10.93 -15.81 6.05
N GLY A 138 -11.13 -16.76 6.96
CA GLY A 138 -11.52 -18.14 6.64
C GLY A 138 -10.45 -18.99 5.97
N ALA A 139 -10.91 -19.97 5.19
CA ALA A 139 -10.07 -21.01 4.59
C ALA A 139 -9.06 -20.45 3.60
N THR A 140 -9.48 -19.53 2.75
CA THR A 140 -8.64 -18.95 1.69
C THR A 140 -7.54 -18.08 2.28
N ALA A 141 -7.83 -17.30 3.32
CA ALA A 141 -6.81 -16.53 4.04
C ALA A 141 -5.75 -17.45 4.69
N SER A 142 -6.20 -18.52 5.35
CA SER A 142 -5.29 -19.50 5.99
C SER A 142 -4.37 -20.19 4.96
N VAL A 143 -4.91 -20.58 3.79
CA VAL A 143 -4.11 -21.18 2.72
C VAL A 143 -3.10 -20.19 2.14
N PHE A 144 -3.51 -18.92 1.96
CA PHE A 144 -2.63 -17.87 1.46
C PHE A 144 -1.44 -17.61 2.37
N VAL A 145 -1.65 -17.39 3.68
CA VAL A 145 -0.56 -17.08 4.62
C VAL A 145 0.42 -18.24 4.78
N VAL A 146 -0.05 -19.48 4.68
CA VAL A 146 0.82 -20.67 4.72
C VAL A 146 1.68 -20.74 3.47
N ARG A 147 1.11 -20.46 2.29
CA ARG A 147 1.90 -20.39 1.05
C ARG A 147 2.89 -19.23 1.07
N LEU A 148 2.51 -18.08 1.63
CA LEU A 148 3.38 -16.93 1.79
C LEU A 148 4.56 -17.26 2.71
N GLY A 149 4.32 -17.85 3.88
CA GLY A 149 5.39 -18.27 4.80
C GLY A 149 6.36 -19.25 4.16
N LYS A 150 5.86 -20.25 3.43
CA LYS A 150 6.69 -21.20 2.68
C LYS A 150 7.50 -20.51 1.58
N ALA A 151 6.88 -19.64 0.78
CA ALA A 151 7.56 -18.89 -0.28
C ALA A 151 8.65 -17.98 0.30
N LEU A 152 8.38 -17.36 1.45
CA LEU A 152 9.33 -16.51 2.17
C LEU A 152 10.53 -17.31 2.64
N ARG A 153 10.31 -18.46 3.29
CA ARG A 153 11.37 -19.40 3.68
C ARG A 153 12.24 -19.82 2.50
N ASP A 154 11.62 -20.20 1.38
CA ASP A 154 12.34 -20.72 0.21
C ASP A 154 13.17 -19.62 -0.48
N ALA A 155 12.72 -18.36 -0.43
CA ALA A 155 13.39 -17.23 -1.06
C ALA A 155 14.42 -16.54 -0.16
N TYR A 156 14.22 -16.56 1.17
CA TYR A 156 15.02 -15.82 2.15
C TYR A 156 16.54 -16.00 2.02
N PRO A 157 17.10 -17.21 1.77
CA PRO A 157 18.55 -17.37 1.63
C PRO A 157 19.19 -16.52 0.53
N LYS A 158 18.39 -16.11 -0.47
CA LYS A 158 18.79 -15.29 -1.62
C LYS A 158 18.52 -13.80 -1.44
N PHE A 159 17.92 -13.39 -0.32
CA PHE A 159 17.63 -11.97 -0.08
C PHE A 159 18.92 -11.17 0.09
N ALA A 160 18.95 -10.01 -0.56
CA ALA A 160 19.98 -9.01 -0.34
C ALA A 160 20.03 -8.66 1.18
N PRO A 161 21.22 -8.47 1.78
CA PRO A 161 21.36 -8.22 3.21
C PRO A 161 20.48 -7.06 3.72
N GLU A 162 20.30 -6.03 2.89
CA GLU A 162 19.52 -4.83 3.20
C GLU A 162 18.01 -5.12 3.29
N GLN A 163 17.52 -6.17 2.60
CA GLN A 163 16.10 -6.53 2.57
C GLN A 163 15.70 -7.57 3.63
N ARG A 164 16.68 -8.20 4.29
CA ARG A 164 16.40 -9.21 5.33
C ARG A 164 15.57 -8.68 6.50
N PRO A 165 15.82 -7.48 7.06
CA PRO A 165 15.00 -6.96 8.15
C PRO A 165 13.53 -6.74 7.77
N ALA A 166 13.23 -6.49 6.49
CA ALA A 166 11.85 -6.38 6.01
C ALA A 166 11.17 -7.75 5.92
N ALA A 167 11.90 -8.77 5.44
CA ALA A 167 11.42 -10.15 5.39
C ALA A 167 11.16 -10.73 6.79
N GLN A 168 11.99 -10.38 7.78
CA GLN A 168 11.80 -10.81 9.16
C GLN A 168 10.55 -10.20 9.79
N ARG A 169 10.35 -8.88 9.64
CA ARG A 169 9.13 -8.21 10.08
C ARG A 169 7.88 -8.85 9.46
N LEU A 170 7.95 -9.23 8.18
CA LEU A 170 6.87 -9.96 7.54
C LEU A 170 6.67 -11.36 8.15
N ALA A 171 7.74 -12.08 8.49
CA ALA A 171 7.64 -13.37 9.16
C ALA A 171 7.07 -13.27 10.59
N GLU A 172 7.40 -12.21 11.33
CA GLU A 172 6.81 -11.88 12.64
C GLU A 172 5.32 -11.59 12.50
N GLU A 173 4.94 -10.73 11.55
CA GLU A 173 3.54 -10.42 11.27
C GLU A 173 2.74 -11.67 10.86
N LEU A 174 3.37 -12.56 10.09
CA LEU A 174 2.75 -13.85 9.77
C LEU A 174 2.55 -14.67 11.04
N LEU A 175 3.51 -14.80 11.95
CA LEU A 175 3.35 -15.62 13.17
C LEU A 175 2.16 -15.22 14.06
N ASP A 176 1.76 -13.94 14.02
CA ASP A 176 0.59 -13.45 14.77
C ASP A 176 -0.76 -13.76 14.08
N TRP A 177 -0.73 -14.34 12.88
CA TRP A 177 -1.93 -14.61 12.08
C TRP A 177 -2.77 -15.78 12.63
N PRO A 178 -4.10 -15.62 12.78
CA PRO A 178 -4.98 -16.71 13.21
C PRO A 178 -5.15 -17.77 12.11
N ILE A 179 -4.47 -18.91 12.25
CA ILE A 179 -4.61 -20.05 11.32
C ILE A 179 -5.70 -21.02 11.79
N ASP A 180 -6.66 -21.32 10.90
CA ASP A 180 -7.60 -22.42 11.11
C ASP A 180 -6.92 -23.76 10.78
N ARG A 181 -6.77 -24.59 11.81
CA ARG A 181 -6.14 -25.93 11.76
C ARG A 181 -6.81 -26.90 10.77
N ARG A 182 -8.02 -26.60 10.30
CA ARG A 182 -8.73 -27.41 9.29
C ARG A 182 -8.13 -27.27 7.91
N TYR A 183 -7.48 -26.16 7.61
CA TYR A 183 -7.00 -25.84 6.26
C TYR A 183 -5.47 -25.86 6.15
N ALA A 184 -4.77 -25.77 7.28
CA ALA A 184 -3.31 -25.79 7.30
C ALA A 184 -2.76 -26.42 8.58
N ASP A 185 -1.57 -27.00 8.47
CA ASP A 185 -0.80 -27.48 9.61
C ASP A 185 -0.07 -26.30 10.29
N PRO A 186 -0.49 -25.88 11.50
CA PRO A 186 0.14 -24.75 12.20
C PRO A 186 1.60 -25.04 12.55
N ALA A 187 1.98 -26.31 12.73
CA ALA A 187 3.35 -26.67 13.09
C ALA A 187 4.30 -26.46 11.91
N ALA A 188 3.93 -26.95 10.72
CA ALA A 188 4.69 -26.72 9.49
C ALA A 188 4.81 -25.22 9.18
N TRP A 189 3.72 -24.47 9.30
CA TRP A 189 3.73 -23.02 9.08
C TRP A 189 4.60 -22.25 10.09
N THR A 190 4.51 -22.58 11.37
CA THR A 190 5.34 -21.96 12.42
C THR A 190 6.81 -22.28 12.16
N ALA A 191 7.13 -23.50 11.71
CA ALA A 191 8.49 -23.90 11.33
C ALA A 191 9.00 -23.08 10.14
N ASP A 192 8.15 -22.82 9.14
CA ASP A 192 8.52 -22.02 7.96
C ASP A 192 8.85 -20.57 8.33
N CYS A 193 8.02 -19.93 9.16
CA CYS A 193 8.28 -18.56 9.61
C CYS A 193 9.50 -18.48 10.53
N ARG A 194 9.67 -19.45 11.46
CA ARG A 194 10.85 -19.52 12.33
C ARG A 194 12.15 -19.73 11.57
N ALA A 195 12.14 -20.50 10.48
CA ALA A 195 13.33 -20.69 9.65
C ALA A 195 13.83 -19.36 9.06
N VAL A 196 12.93 -18.43 8.73
CA VAL A 196 13.28 -17.07 8.27
C VAL A 196 13.89 -16.24 9.42
N LEU A 197 13.33 -16.33 10.62
CA LEU A 197 13.81 -15.59 11.78
C LEU A 197 15.19 -16.07 12.28
N PHE A 198 15.42 -17.39 12.33
CA PHE A 198 16.63 -17.99 12.92
C PHE A 198 17.81 -18.18 11.95
N ASP A 199 17.66 -17.97 10.63
CA ASP A 199 18.82 -18.04 9.71
C ASP A 199 19.87 -16.93 9.99
N ILE A 200 19.49 -15.86 10.70
CA ILE A 200 20.45 -14.86 11.21
C ILE A 200 21.42 -15.47 12.21
N ASP A 201 20.94 -16.25 13.17
CA ASP A 201 21.79 -16.76 14.27
C ASP A 201 22.85 -17.74 13.75
N ARG A 202 22.50 -18.56 12.75
CA ARG A 202 23.44 -19.48 12.13
C ARG A 202 24.54 -18.77 11.34
N ARG A 203 24.20 -17.71 10.58
CA ARG A 203 25.20 -16.97 9.80
C ARG A 203 26.07 -16.08 10.69
N SER A 204 25.49 -15.43 11.68
CA SER A 204 26.24 -14.66 12.69
C SER A 204 27.20 -15.57 13.47
N ALA A 205 26.76 -16.76 13.89
CA ALA A 205 27.64 -17.74 14.51
C ALA A 205 28.76 -18.25 13.57
N SER A 206 28.48 -18.39 12.26
CA SER A 206 29.48 -18.79 11.27
C SER A 206 30.54 -17.71 10.97
N LEU A 207 30.16 -16.43 11.05
CA LEU A 207 31.08 -15.30 10.84
C LEU A 207 31.98 -15.07 12.06
N VAL A 208 31.50 -15.37 13.27
CA VAL A 208 32.31 -15.30 14.50
C VAL A 208 33.22 -16.54 14.67
N GLY A 209 32.91 -17.66 14.01
CA GLY A 209 33.63 -18.92 14.17
C GLY A 209 34.81 -19.18 13.23
N SER A 210 35.08 -18.32 12.25
CA SER A 210 36.10 -18.61 11.21
C SER A 210 37.20 -17.56 11.05
N ASP A 211 37.22 -16.50 11.85
CA ASP A 211 38.37 -15.60 11.88
C ASP A 211 39.32 -15.97 13.01
N ARG A 212 40.58 -16.09 12.62
CA ARG A 212 41.69 -16.50 13.47
C ARG A 212 41.69 -15.70 14.76
N LEU A 213 42.06 -16.39 15.84
CA LEU A 213 42.69 -15.82 17.03
C LEU A 213 43.94 -15.00 16.62
N VAL A 214 43.75 -13.82 16.04
CA VAL A 214 44.71 -12.73 16.10
C VAL A 214 44.30 -11.94 17.34
N SER A 215 45.08 -12.15 18.39
CA SER A 215 45.05 -11.40 19.63
C SER A 215 45.09 -9.90 19.34
N MET A 216 43.93 -9.23 19.34
CA MET A 216 43.85 -7.78 19.45
C MET A 216 43.85 -7.41 20.94
N PRO A 217 44.72 -6.47 21.36
CA PRO A 217 44.82 -6.07 22.76
C PRO A 217 43.56 -5.33 23.20
N SER A 218 43.13 -5.67 24.41
CA SER A 218 42.03 -5.12 25.19
C SER A 218 41.79 -3.61 25.03
N VAL A 219 40.58 -3.24 24.59
CA VAL A 219 40.04 -1.88 24.46
C VAL A 219 39.66 -1.26 25.82
N VAL A 220 40.30 -1.67 26.92
CA VAL A 220 40.03 -1.13 28.27
C VAL A 220 40.93 0.07 28.63
N GLU A 221 41.80 0.53 27.72
CA GLU A 221 42.81 1.55 28.04
C GLU A 221 42.37 3.03 27.82
N TRP A 222 41.19 3.29 27.25
CA TRP A 222 40.73 4.67 26.96
C TRP A 222 39.83 5.31 28.03
N MET A 223 39.62 4.66 29.18
CA MET A 223 38.85 5.22 30.30
C MET A 223 39.67 5.39 31.59
N ARG A 224 40.91 5.89 31.49
CA ARG A 224 41.58 6.45 32.67
C ARG A 224 41.24 7.94 32.82
N PRO A 225 40.79 8.38 34.00
CA PRO A 225 40.51 9.78 34.26
C PRO A 225 41.83 10.57 34.30
N VAL A 226 41.83 11.73 33.63
CA VAL A 226 42.93 12.69 33.68
C VAL A 226 42.99 13.28 35.09
N GLU A 227 43.87 12.74 35.93
CA GLU A 227 44.27 13.36 37.19
C GLU A 227 45.10 14.61 36.91
N LYS A 228 44.68 15.71 37.52
CA LYS A 228 45.40 16.97 37.60
C LYS A 228 46.76 16.76 38.28
N SER A 229 47.82 16.89 37.50
CA SER A 229 49.16 17.27 37.96
C SER A 229 49.54 18.48 37.10
N GLY A 230 49.84 19.66 37.62
CA GLY A 230 50.76 19.90 38.72
C GLY A 230 51.88 20.73 38.11
N VAL A 231 51.94 21.99 38.54
CA VAL A 231 52.86 23.06 38.11
C VAL A 231 54.32 22.59 38.14
N GLY A 232 55.09 22.96 37.11
CA GLY A 232 56.54 22.79 37.07
C GLY A 232 57.16 23.62 35.95
N GLU A 233 57.73 24.77 36.34
CA GLU A 233 58.58 25.65 35.54
C GLU A 233 59.80 24.93 34.95
N GLN A 234 60.18 25.31 33.71
CA GLN A 234 61.55 25.45 33.18
C GLN A 234 61.41 25.82 31.68
N SER A 235 61.56 27.09 31.29
CA SER A 235 62.80 27.84 31.04
C SER A 235 63.52 27.46 29.73
N LEU A 236 63.32 28.34 28.73
CA LEU A 236 64.27 28.85 27.72
C LEU A 236 65.19 27.88 26.96
N ALA A 237 64.98 27.77 25.64
CA ALA A 237 66.06 27.90 24.65
C ALA A 237 65.53 28.15 23.22
N THR A 238 65.88 29.34 22.75
CA THR A 238 65.98 29.91 21.40
C THR A 238 66.44 28.93 20.30
N ALA A 239 65.81 28.97 19.13
CA ALA A 239 66.50 28.89 17.82
C ALA A 239 65.54 29.25 16.67
N GLU A 240 65.73 30.46 16.14
CA GLU A 240 65.31 30.87 14.79
C GLU A 240 65.93 29.95 13.73
N THR A 241 65.24 29.73 12.61
CA THR A 241 65.86 29.71 11.27
C THR A 241 64.82 29.69 10.14
N ARG A 242 64.86 30.75 9.34
CA ARG A 242 64.52 30.84 7.91
C ARG A 242 65.31 32.05 7.38
N PRO A 243 65.54 32.23 6.07
CA PRO A 243 65.46 31.31 4.93
C PRO A 243 66.77 31.29 4.11
N THR A 244 66.91 30.37 3.15
CA THR A 244 67.97 30.46 2.13
C THR A 244 67.36 30.38 0.74
N VAL A 245 67.51 31.50 0.02
CA VAL A 245 67.33 31.69 -1.42
C VAL A 245 68.59 31.18 -2.12
N GLY A 246 68.44 30.54 -3.28
CA GLY A 246 69.56 30.15 -4.15
C GLY A 246 69.03 29.70 -5.50
N ASP A 247 69.07 30.63 -6.46
CA ASP A 247 68.76 30.48 -7.88
C ASP A 247 69.84 29.71 -8.68
N ASP A 248 69.44 29.34 -9.89
CA ASP A 248 70.21 29.10 -11.12
C ASP A 248 71.07 27.83 -11.28
N MET A 249 70.62 26.92 -12.17
CA MET A 249 71.05 26.94 -13.57
C MET A 249 70.42 25.84 -14.44
N ALA A 250 70.18 26.21 -15.69
CA ALA A 250 69.61 25.45 -16.79
C ALA A 250 70.49 24.30 -17.32
N ALA A 251 69.86 23.27 -17.91
CA ALA A 251 70.06 22.87 -19.32
C ALA A 251 69.26 21.60 -19.71
N GLU A 252 68.50 21.77 -20.80
CA GLU A 252 68.21 20.83 -21.89
C GLU A 252 67.09 19.74 -21.82
N PRO A 253 66.12 19.76 -22.77
CA PRO A 253 65.08 18.74 -22.99
C PRO A 253 65.52 17.75 -24.11
N PRO A 254 64.96 16.52 -24.24
CA PRO A 254 63.63 16.34 -24.86
C PRO A 254 62.85 15.09 -24.37
N ASN A 255 61.51 15.16 -24.28
CA ASN A 255 60.74 13.97 -24.67
C ASN A 255 59.34 14.29 -25.18
N ARG A 256 59.08 13.69 -26.34
CA ARG A 256 57.87 13.80 -27.16
C ARG A 256 56.74 13.01 -26.52
N LEU A 257 55.57 13.62 -26.41
CA LEU A 257 54.30 12.91 -26.30
C LEU A 257 53.67 12.83 -27.71
N PRO A 258 53.10 11.68 -28.10
CA PRO A 258 52.52 11.52 -29.43
C PRO A 258 51.15 12.21 -29.51
N GLU A 259 51.05 13.12 -30.47
CA GLU A 259 49.79 13.57 -31.06
C GLU A 259 49.12 12.40 -31.79
N HIS A 260 47.88 12.09 -31.41
CA HIS A 260 46.99 11.30 -32.24
C HIS A 260 45.59 11.90 -32.22
N GLY A 261 45.17 12.36 -33.40
CA GLY A 261 43.86 12.03 -33.93
C GLY A 261 42.79 13.08 -33.75
N GLU A 262 42.89 14.14 -34.55
CA GLU A 262 41.76 14.95 -34.97
C GLU A 262 40.62 14.05 -35.49
N ASN A 263 39.42 14.27 -34.96
CA ASN A 263 38.20 13.58 -35.37
C ASN A 263 37.41 14.53 -36.27
N PRO A 264 37.41 14.35 -37.61
CA PRO A 264 36.64 15.21 -38.49
C PRO A 264 35.16 14.82 -38.45
N LEU A 265 34.33 15.85 -38.29
CA LEU A 265 32.88 15.86 -38.46
C LEU A 265 32.45 15.08 -39.72
N ARG A 266 31.66 14.02 -39.52
CA ARG A 266 30.90 13.37 -40.59
C ARG A 266 29.53 14.05 -40.75
N PRO A 267 29.17 14.55 -41.95
CA PRO A 267 27.82 14.99 -42.27
C PRO A 267 26.84 13.79 -42.30
N LEU A 268 25.60 14.04 -41.87
CA LEU A 268 24.47 13.12 -42.07
C LEU A 268 24.18 12.99 -43.57
N GLU A 269 24.44 11.82 -44.13
CA GLU A 269 23.86 11.38 -45.40
C GLU A 269 22.53 10.66 -45.13
N THR A 270 21.47 11.18 -45.73
CA THR A 270 20.15 10.56 -45.88
C THR A 270 20.23 9.36 -46.83
N PRO A 271 19.69 8.18 -46.48
CA PRO A 271 19.46 7.14 -47.46
C PRO A 271 18.10 7.36 -48.14
N GLU A 272 18.14 8.04 -49.27
CA GLU A 272 17.20 7.86 -50.37
C GLU A 272 17.60 6.57 -51.10
N THR A 273 16.74 5.54 -51.09
CA THR A 273 16.92 4.41 -52.01
C THR A 273 15.58 3.80 -52.42
N ALA A 274 15.25 4.09 -53.67
CA ALA A 274 14.70 3.19 -54.68
C ALA A 274 13.33 2.54 -54.40
N ALA A 275 12.36 3.18 -55.05
CA ALA A 275 11.25 2.55 -55.75
C ALA A 275 11.60 1.18 -56.36
N ARG A 276 10.77 0.19 -56.04
CA ARG A 276 10.59 -1.01 -56.85
C ARG A 276 9.10 -1.24 -57.06
N ASP A 277 8.81 -1.53 -58.32
CA ASP A 277 7.52 -1.79 -58.91
C ASP A 277 6.67 -2.80 -58.13
N ALA A 278 5.39 -2.47 -57.95
CA ALA A 278 4.34 -3.46 -57.75
C ALA A 278 3.04 -2.94 -58.38
N THR A 279 2.56 -3.76 -59.30
CA THR A 279 1.35 -3.66 -60.13
C THR A 279 0.05 -3.43 -59.34
N PRO A 280 -0.97 -2.77 -59.93
CA PRO A 280 -2.29 -2.64 -59.34
C PRO A 280 -3.10 -3.92 -59.57
N SER A 281 -3.50 -4.60 -58.48
CA SER A 281 -4.53 -5.63 -58.52
C SER A 281 -5.87 -4.99 -58.25
N GLU A 282 -6.69 -4.92 -59.29
CA GLU A 282 -8.12 -4.68 -59.23
C GLU A 282 -8.82 -5.78 -58.40
N GLY A 283 -9.81 -5.38 -57.59
CA GLY A 283 -10.69 -6.28 -56.85
C GLY A 283 -11.75 -5.51 -56.05
N PRO A 284 -13.05 -5.82 -56.18
CA PRO A 284 -14.12 -4.84 -56.01
C PRO A 284 -14.61 -4.72 -54.57
N SER A 285 -14.79 -3.48 -54.09
CA SER A 285 -15.59 -3.22 -52.88
C SER A 285 -17.06 -3.13 -53.24
N GLU A 286 -17.78 -4.14 -52.77
CA GLU A 286 -19.22 -4.32 -52.86
C GLU A 286 -19.94 -3.25 -52.03
N LEU A 287 -20.59 -2.33 -52.73
CA LEU A 287 -21.48 -1.28 -52.22
C LEU A 287 -22.76 -1.91 -51.64
N VAL A 288 -22.83 -2.05 -50.31
CA VAL A 288 -24.09 -2.24 -49.61
C VAL A 288 -24.84 -0.90 -49.58
N ARG A 289 -25.86 -0.80 -50.43
CA ARG A 289 -26.90 0.25 -50.39
C ARG A 289 -27.74 0.07 -49.13
N VAL A 290 -27.86 1.14 -48.34
CA VAL A 290 -28.97 1.33 -47.39
C VAL A 290 -29.86 2.44 -47.97
N PRO A 291 -31.18 2.21 -48.15
CA PRO A 291 -32.11 3.21 -48.69
C PRO A 291 -32.36 4.34 -47.69
N GLY A 292 -32.46 5.55 -48.21
CA GLY A 292 -32.92 6.70 -47.46
C GLY A 292 -34.43 6.66 -47.21
N ASP A 293 -34.84 7.34 -46.15
CA ASP A 293 -36.19 7.86 -46.02
C ASP A 293 -36.17 9.27 -45.42
N LEU A 294 -37.08 10.06 -45.95
CA LEU A 294 -37.17 11.51 -45.93
C LEU A 294 -37.81 12.04 -44.62
N ALA A 295 -37.31 13.21 -44.19
CA ALA A 295 -37.94 14.34 -43.50
C ALA A 295 -39.08 14.09 -42.47
N PRO A 296 -39.00 14.78 -41.31
CA PRO A 296 -39.85 15.97 -41.15
C PRO A 296 -39.07 17.16 -40.54
N ASP A 297 -39.21 18.35 -41.11
CA ASP A 297 -40.18 19.40 -40.75
C ASP A 297 -39.57 20.42 -39.76
N ARG A 298 -39.29 21.59 -40.32
CA ARG A 298 -38.73 22.76 -39.66
C ARG A 298 -39.89 23.57 -39.08
N ARG A 299 -40.17 23.44 -37.77
CA ARG A 299 -40.82 24.51 -37.01
C ARG A 299 -40.32 24.57 -35.57
N ASP A 300 -40.03 25.82 -35.18
CA ASP A 300 -40.04 26.38 -33.84
C ASP A 300 -39.10 25.79 -32.78
N MET A 301 -37.97 26.46 -32.54
CA MET A 301 -37.55 26.69 -31.15
C MET A 301 -36.63 27.92 -31.01
N ARG A 302 -37.14 28.87 -30.22
CA ARG A 302 -36.46 30.07 -29.72
C ARG A 302 -35.11 29.73 -29.07
N ALA A 303 -34.09 30.52 -29.40
CA ALA A 303 -32.82 30.55 -28.68
C ALA A 303 -33.02 31.00 -27.21
N PRO A 304 -32.43 30.30 -26.23
CA PRO A 304 -32.32 30.82 -24.87
C PRO A 304 -31.17 31.84 -24.79
N ARG A 305 -31.48 33.01 -24.23
CA ARG A 305 -30.48 34.00 -23.82
C ARG A 305 -29.63 33.42 -22.68
N THR A 306 -28.33 33.29 -22.91
CA THR A 306 -27.35 32.98 -21.88
C THR A 306 -27.17 34.19 -20.96
N SER A 307 -27.56 34.06 -19.69
CA SER A 307 -27.18 34.99 -18.63
C SER A 307 -25.75 34.68 -18.17
N PRO A 308 -24.92 35.69 -17.85
CA PRO A 308 -23.56 35.49 -17.37
C PRO A 308 -23.59 34.87 -15.96
N ALA A 309 -22.78 33.82 -15.77
CA ALA A 309 -22.65 33.10 -14.52
C ALA A 309 -22.09 34.01 -13.41
N ALA A 310 -22.75 34.00 -12.26
CA ALA A 310 -22.27 34.65 -11.04
C ALA A 310 -21.01 33.94 -10.51
N PRO A 311 -20.08 34.67 -9.87
CA PRO A 311 -18.88 34.08 -9.28
C PRO A 311 -19.25 33.15 -8.12
N THR A 312 -18.78 31.90 -8.17
CA THR A 312 -18.93 30.89 -7.13
C THR A 312 -18.13 31.29 -5.90
N GLU A 313 -18.84 31.59 -4.80
CA GLU A 313 -18.25 31.85 -3.50
C GLU A 313 -17.66 30.55 -2.90
N PRO A 314 -16.45 30.57 -2.33
CA PRO A 314 -15.83 29.38 -1.75
C PRO A 314 -16.64 28.86 -0.56
N LYS A 315 -17.03 27.58 -0.63
CA LYS A 315 -17.80 26.87 0.39
C LYS A 315 -16.95 26.74 1.67
N ARG A 316 -17.38 27.40 2.75
CA ARG A 316 -16.72 27.30 4.06
C ARG A 316 -17.14 26.02 4.76
N LEU A 317 -16.20 25.31 5.38
CA LEU A 317 -16.51 24.22 6.31
C LEU A 317 -17.33 24.79 7.48
N PRO A 318 -18.35 24.06 7.99
CA PRO A 318 -19.13 24.53 9.13
C PRO A 318 -18.23 24.66 10.36
N THR A 319 -17.93 25.89 10.77
CA THR A 319 -17.26 26.21 12.03
C THR A 319 -18.17 25.80 13.18
N THR A 320 -17.69 24.90 14.04
CA THR A 320 -18.36 24.49 15.28
C THR A 320 -18.32 25.61 16.31
N ALA A 321 -19.24 26.58 16.19
CA ALA A 321 -19.48 27.61 17.20
C ALA A 321 -20.86 27.39 17.85
N SER A 322 -20.90 26.55 18.88
CA SER A 322 -21.92 26.60 19.92
C SER A 322 -21.27 26.22 21.24
N SER A 323 -20.75 27.22 21.93
CA SER A 323 -20.30 27.15 23.31
C SER A 323 -21.51 27.50 24.18
N GLU A 324 -22.26 26.51 24.65
CA GLU A 324 -23.17 26.74 25.78
C GLU A 324 -22.38 26.76 27.10
N PRO A 325 -22.82 27.53 28.11
CA PRO A 325 -22.07 27.72 29.34
C PRO A 325 -22.12 26.46 30.22
N LEU A 326 -20.94 25.97 30.58
CA LEU A 326 -20.73 24.90 31.57
C LEU A 326 -21.19 25.37 32.96
N ASP A 327 -22.34 24.87 33.42
CA ASP A 327 -22.64 24.76 34.84
C ASP A 327 -22.81 23.29 35.25
N ALA A 328 -21.97 22.90 36.22
CA ALA A 328 -22.03 21.73 37.09
C ALA A 328 -22.11 20.31 36.46
N VAL A 329 -20.95 19.72 36.20
CA VAL A 329 -20.79 18.25 36.07
C VAL A 329 -20.31 17.66 37.40
N PRO A 330 -21.02 16.66 37.97
CA PRO A 330 -20.49 15.89 39.09
C PRO A 330 -19.42 14.91 38.61
N LYS A 331 -18.30 14.85 39.34
CA LYS A 331 -17.24 13.85 39.15
C LYS A 331 -17.76 12.47 39.52
N THR A 332 -17.78 11.55 38.57
CA THR A 332 -17.75 10.11 38.85
C THR A 332 -16.68 9.44 38.00
N VAL A 333 -15.69 8.90 38.70
CA VAL A 333 -14.57 8.12 38.20
C VAL A 333 -15.02 6.67 38.06
N GLY A 334 -14.80 6.05 36.90
CA GLY A 334 -14.84 4.59 36.74
C GLY A 334 -15.41 4.09 35.41
N GLY A 335 -14.56 3.97 34.39
CA GLY A 335 -14.71 2.97 33.32
C GLY A 335 -15.93 3.06 32.40
N ALA A 336 -16.38 4.26 32.02
CA ALA A 336 -17.37 4.42 30.95
C ALA A 336 -16.66 4.42 29.59
N GLU A 337 -17.07 3.51 28.70
CA GLU A 337 -16.90 3.69 27.26
C GLU A 337 -17.33 5.11 26.92
N TYR A 338 -16.40 5.94 26.42
CA TYR A 338 -16.74 7.26 25.89
C TYR A 338 -17.54 7.04 24.60
N GLU A 339 -18.83 6.77 24.75
CA GLU A 339 -19.81 6.76 23.68
C GLU A 339 -20.03 8.23 23.29
N GLY A 340 -19.12 8.77 22.49
CA GLY A 340 -19.22 10.14 22.00
C GLY A 340 -20.56 10.38 21.30
N ASP A 341 -21.06 11.62 21.34
CA ASP A 341 -22.34 11.97 20.71
C ASP A 341 -22.33 11.59 19.22
N PRO A 342 -23.18 10.64 18.77
CA PRO A 342 -23.24 10.21 17.38
C PRO A 342 -23.75 11.31 16.44
N ASN A 343 -24.25 12.43 16.96
CA ASN A 343 -24.60 13.59 16.14
C ASN A 343 -23.41 14.53 15.88
N SER A 344 -22.33 14.40 16.66
CA SER A 344 -21.13 15.23 16.52
C SER A 344 -20.43 14.95 15.20
N LEU A 345 -20.03 16.02 14.50
CA LEU A 345 -19.24 15.90 13.28
C LEU A 345 -17.88 15.22 13.54
N ARG A 346 -17.23 15.61 14.64
CA ARG A 346 -15.94 15.07 15.06
C ARG A 346 -16.00 13.56 15.32
N TYR A 347 -17.10 13.08 15.90
CA TYR A 347 -17.34 11.66 16.14
C TYR A 347 -17.25 10.82 14.84
N TRP A 348 -17.77 11.35 13.73
CA TRP A 348 -17.71 10.67 12.44
C TRP A 348 -16.34 10.82 11.77
N MET A 349 -15.71 12.00 11.88
CA MET A 349 -14.37 12.20 11.31
C MET A 349 -13.32 11.31 11.99
N GLU A 350 -13.36 11.16 13.32
CA GLU A 350 -12.50 10.24 14.06
C GLU A 350 -12.71 8.78 13.65
N ARG A 351 -13.95 8.41 13.26
CA ARG A 351 -14.27 7.05 12.79
C ARG A 351 -13.78 6.71 11.39
N LEU A 352 -13.41 7.71 10.58
CA LEU A 352 -12.87 7.45 9.24
C LEU A 352 -11.52 6.74 9.25
N SER A 353 -10.75 6.88 10.33
CA SER A 353 -9.40 6.34 10.45
C SER A 353 -9.33 4.96 11.12
N TYR A 354 -10.46 4.39 11.53
CA TYR A 354 -10.50 3.03 12.08
C TYR A 354 -10.23 2.01 10.97
N GLU A 355 -9.46 0.97 11.30
CA GLU A 355 -9.16 -0.14 10.38
C GLU A 355 -10.41 -0.97 10.03
N ASP A 356 -11.47 -0.90 10.84
CA ASP A 356 -12.73 -1.55 10.53
C ASP A 356 -13.44 -0.87 9.35
N ASP A 357 -13.40 -1.57 8.22
CA ASP A 357 -13.95 -1.15 6.94
C ASP A 357 -15.48 -0.92 6.99
N ALA A 358 -16.20 -1.56 7.92
CA ALA A 358 -17.63 -1.32 8.10
C ALA A 358 -17.91 0.03 8.78
N THR A 359 -17.19 0.33 9.88
CA THR A 359 -17.31 1.60 10.61
C THR A 359 -16.85 2.79 9.77
N SER A 360 -15.74 2.65 9.04
CA SER A 360 -15.24 3.72 8.16
C SER A 360 -16.23 4.03 7.03
N ARG A 361 -16.83 3.01 6.41
CA ARG A 361 -17.88 3.20 5.38
C ARG A 361 -19.13 3.90 5.91
N LEU A 362 -19.60 3.52 7.11
CA LEU A 362 -20.74 4.19 7.74
C LEU A 362 -20.43 5.66 8.05
N ALA A 363 -19.23 5.95 8.56
CA ALA A 363 -18.79 7.32 8.82
C ALA A 363 -18.72 8.15 7.53
N GLU A 364 -18.21 7.56 6.45
CA GLU A 364 -18.14 8.17 5.13
C GLU A 364 -19.53 8.51 4.58
N GLU A 365 -20.50 7.59 4.70
CA GLU A 365 -21.90 7.83 4.35
C GLU A 365 -22.50 8.98 5.18
N LYS A 366 -22.29 8.98 6.50
CA LYS A 366 -22.79 10.04 7.40
C LYS A 366 -22.17 11.41 7.17
N LEU A 367 -20.95 11.47 6.66
CA LEU A 367 -20.31 12.73 6.25
C LEU A 367 -20.84 13.19 4.89
N ARG A 368 -21.05 12.28 3.94
CA ARG A 368 -21.68 12.61 2.65
C ARG A 368 -23.11 13.14 2.82
N GLU A 369 -23.91 12.53 3.69
CA GLU A 369 -25.26 13.01 4.04
C GLU A 369 -25.23 14.46 4.56
N ARG A 370 -24.16 14.85 5.23
CA ARG A 370 -23.92 16.22 5.74
C ARG A 370 -23.30 17.16 4.70
N GLY A 371 -23.15 16.71 3.45
CA GLY A 371 -22.67 17.53 2.34
C GLY A 371 -21.14 17.62 2.22
N PHE A 372 -20.40 16.74 2.89
CA PHE A 372 -18.95 16.61 2.71
C PHE A 372 -18.64 15.94 1.36
N GLY A 373 -17.78 16.58 0.58
CA GLY A 373 -17.26 16.07 -0.66
C GLY A 373 -16.17 15.01 -0.46
N PRO A 374 -15.79 14.30 -1.53
CA PRO A 374 -14.78 13.23 -1.45
C PRO A 374 -13.40 13.75 -0.99
N VAL A 375 -13.02 14.96 -1.39
CA VAL A 375 -11.74 15.58 -0.98
C VAL A 375 -11.75 15.94 0.51
N GLU A 376 -12.85 16.50 1.02
CA GLU A 376 -12.98 16.87 2.44
C GLU A 376 -12.96 15.62 3.33
N ILE A 377 -13.60 14.53 2.88
CA ILE A 377 -13.58 13.24 3.57
C ILE A 377 -12.17 12.67 3.64
N GLU A 378 -11.41 12.72 2.54
CA GLU A 378 -10.03 12.22 2.52
C GLU A 378 -9.10 13.04 3.42
N ILE A 379 -9.28 14.37 3.46
CA ILE A 379 -8.58 15.25 4.41
C ILE A 379 -8.95 14.88 5.84
N ALA A 380 -10.23 14.68 6.15
CA ALA A 380 -10.68 14.27 7.48
C ALA A 380 -10.08 12.90 7.89
N ARG A 381 -10.05 11.94 6.97
CA ARG A 381 -9.43 10.62 7.18
C ARG A 381 -7.95 10.74 7.55
N GLN A 382 -7.19 11.55 6.82
CA GLN A 382 -5.77 11.78 7.10
C GLN A 382 -5.57 12.56 8.40
N MET A 383 -6.40 13.57 8.67
CA MET A 383 -6.32 14.44 9.85
C MET A 383 -6.54 13.69 11.16
N TYR A 384 -7.44 12.70 11.20
CA TYR A 384 -7.69 11.88 12.40
C TYR A 384 -6.99 10.51 12.36
N HIS A 385 -6.05 10.31 11.44
CA HIS A 385 -5.30 9.06 11.35
C HIS A 385 -4.45 8.84 12.62
N PRO A 386 -4.38 7.63 13.21
CA PRO A 386 -3.62 7.40 14.45
C PRO A 386 -2.12 7.68 14.31
N SER A 387 -1.54 7.36 13.15
CA SER A 387 -0.14 7.65 12.85
C SER A 387 0.13 9.15 12.68
N PRO A 388 1.02 9.77 13.49
CA PRO A 388 1.37 11.18 13.38
C PRO A 388 2.06 11.50 12.04
N GLU A 389 2.76 10.55 11.43
CA GLU A 389 3.42 10.75 10.15
C GLU A 389 2.43 11.02 9.01
N ILE A 390 1.25 10.40 9.02
CA ILE A 390 0.21 10.66 8.02
C ILE A 390 -0.38 12.07 8.23
N ARG A 391 -0.57 12.49 9.48
CA ARG A 391 -1.04 13.84 9.80
C ARG A 391 -0.02 14.91 9.38
N ARG A 392 1.28 14.64 9.55
CA ARG A 392 2.36 15.51 9.04
C ARG A 392 2.39 15.57 7.53
N ASP A 393 2.24 14.44 6.85
CA ASP A 393 2.17 14.39 5.39
C ASP A 393 0.98 15.21 4.86
N LEU A 394 -0.17 15.17 5.53
CA LEU A 394 -1.30 16.05 5.24
C LEU A 394 -0.91 17.54 5.34
N ILE A 395 -0.23 17.97 6.41
CA ILE A 395 0.23 19.37 6.56
C ILE A 395 1.10 19.79 5.37
N ARG A 396 2.00 18.92 4.91
CA ARG A 396 2.85 19.20 3.74
C ARG A 396 2.04 19.34 2.46
N LYS A 397 1.04 18.48 2.25
CA LYS A 397 0.11 18.59 1.11
C LYS A 397 -0.71 19.88 1.16
N LEU A 398 -1.12 20.31 2.34
CA LEU A 398 -1.88 21.54 2.56
C LEU A 398 -1.09 22.83 2.26
N ALA A 399 0.24 22.76 2.14
CA ALA A 399 1.03 23.88 1.65
C ALA A 399 0.69 24.26 0.20
N THR A 400 0.17 23.31 -0.59
CA THR A 400 -0.41 23.56 -1.92
C THR A 400 -1.86 23.07 -1.93
N PRO A 401 -2.79 23.89 -1.43
CA PRO A 401 -4.10 23.37 -1.06
C PRO A 401 -4.99 23.10 -2.28
N PRO A 402 -5.81 22.03 -2.23
CA PRO A 402 -6.82 21.79 -3.24
C PRO A 402 -7.86 22.92 -3.26
N PRO A 403 -8.42 23.25 -4.44
CA PRO A 403 -9.39 24.33 -4.56
C PRO A 403 -10.66 24.04 -3.76
N GLY A 404 -11.18 25.07 -3.09
CA GLY A 404 -12.44 24.99 -2.35
C GLY A 404 -12.32 24.40 -0.94
N ILE A 405 -11.12 24.10 -0.44
CA ILE A 405 -10.90 23.66 0.94
C ILE A 405 -10.47 24.83 1.82
N ASP A 406 -11.10 24.97 2.99
CA ASP A 406 -10.64 25.90 4.03
C ASP A 406 -9.49 25.29 4.84
N VAL A 407 -8.28 25.48 4.32
CA VAL A 407 -7.02 25.00 4.90
C VAL A 407 -6.79 25.57 6.30
N THR A 408 -7.25 26.79 6.55
CA THR A 408 -7.02 27.48 7.81
C THR A 408 -7.68 26.73 8.96
N THR A 409 -8.94 26.34 8.77
CA THR A 409 -9.70 25.56 9.75
C THR A 409 -9.02 24.22 10.02
N VAL A 410 -8.53 23.53 8.97
CA VAL A 410 -7.83 22.23 9.11
C VAL A 410 -6.52 22.39 9.90
N LEU A 411 -5.70 23.39 9.58
CA LEU A 411 -4.44 23.64 10.28
C LEU A 411 -4.63 24.10 11.72
N GLN A 412 -5.71 24.83 12.03
CA GLN A 412 -6.06 25.22 13.40
C GLN A 412 -6.42 24.02 14.27
N GLU A 413 -7.10 23.01 13.71
CA GLU A 413 -7.38 21.76 14.41
C GLU A 413 -6.08 20.96 14.64
N LEU A 414 -5.23 20.82 13.60
CA LEU A 414 -3.93 20.15 13.71
C LEU A 414 -2.93 20.89 14.63
N ALA A 415 -3.10 22.20 14.83
CA ALA A 415 -2.33 22.95 15.82
C ALA A 415 -2.66 22.55 17.28
N GLN A 416 -3.74 21.79 17.51
CA GLN A 416 -4.14 21.25 18.81
C GLN A 416 -3.91 19.72 18.92
N ASP A 417 -3.18 19.14 17.96
CA ASP A 417 -2.89 17.71 17.92
C ASP A 417 -2.19 17.20 19.19
N ALA A 418 -2.37 15.93 19.54
CA ALA A 418 -1.67 15.33 20.68
C ALA A 418 -0.14 15.28 20.47
N ASP A 419 0.30 15.08 19.22
CA ASP A 419 1.72 14.99 18.87
C ASP A 419 2.35 16.39 18.73
N PRO A 420 3.43 16.70 19.46
CA PRO A 420 4.05 18.02 19.42
C PRO A 420 4.67 18.36 18.06
N THR A 421 5.11 17.36 17.29
CA THR A 421 5.69 17.57 15.95
C THR A 421 4.62 17.99 14.96
N VAL A 422 3.44 17.36 15.01
CA VAL A 422 2.27 17.76 14.21
C VAL A 422 1.85 19.19 14.53
N ARG A 423 1.69 19.53 15.83
CA ARG A 423 1.35 20.89 16.26
C ARG A 423 2.34 21.92 15.75
N ARG A 424 3.64 21.64 15.91
CA ARG A 424 4.72 22.52 15.47
C ARG A 424 4.64 22.78 13.96
N GLU A 425 4.52 21.74 13.14
CA GLU A 425 4.45 21.88 11.69
C GLU A 425 3.21 22.67 11.24
N ALA A 426 2.05 22.42 11.85
CA ALA A 426 0.82 23.16 11.57
C ALA A 426 0.95 24.65 11.92
N LEU A 427 1.52 24.95 13.09
CA LEU A 427 1.76 26.34 13.55
C LEU A 427 2.76 27.07 12.66
N VAL A 428 3.84 26.41 12.22
CA VAL A 428 4.81 27.00 11.27
C VAL A 428 4.13 27.34 9.95
N LEU A 429 3.30 26.44 9.42
CA LEU A 429 2.58 26.71 8.17
C LEU A 429 1.57 27.85 8.34
N LEU A 430 0.81 27.89 9.44
CA LEU A 430 -0.09 29.00 9.77
C LEU A 430 0.65 30.34 9.91
N ALA A 431 1.88 30.34 10.44
CA ALA A 431 2.70 31.53 10.61
C ALA A 431 3.13 32.18 9.28
N THR A 432 3.11 31.42 8.18
CA THR A 432 3.37 31.96 6.84
C THR A 432 2.21 32.79 6.29
N SER A 433 1.04 32.73 6.94
CA SER A 433 -0.12 33.52 6.54
C SER A 433 0.13 35.01 6.76
N ARG A 434 -0.39 35.82 5.83
CA ARG A 434 -0.37 37.29 5.95
C ARG A 434 -1.51 37.82 6.83
N ASP A 435 -2.40 36.95 7.33
CA ASP A 435 -3.49 37.36 8.20
C ASP A 435 -2.98 37.59 9.65
N PRO A 436 -3.01 38.84 10.16
CA PRO A 436 -2.56 39.15 11.52
C PRO A 436 -3.42 38.49 12.61
N ARG A 437 -4.63 38.00 12.30
CA ARG A 437 -5.44 37.21 13.24
C ARG A 437 -4.85 35.81 13.43
N LEU A 438 -4.42 35.18 12.34
CA LEU A 438 -3.79 33.86 12.40
C LEU A 438 -2.41 33.92 13.06
N VAL A 439 -1.63 34.96 12.78
CA VAL A 439 -0.34 35.16 13.47
C VAL A 439 -0.55 35.31 14.98
N ARG A 440 -1.57 36.07 15.41
CA ARG A 440 -1.91 36.19 16.85
C ARG A 440 -2.33 34.86 17.46
N PHE A 441 -3.15 34.08 16.76
CA PHE A 441 -3.52 32.72 17.17
C PHE A 441 -2.27 31.85 17.34
N VAL A 442 -1.35 31.83 16.36
CA VAL A 442 -0.11 31.05 16.43
C VAL A 442 0.72 31.44 17.65
N VAL A 443 0.94 32.73 17.91
CA VAL A 443 1.70 33.21 19.07
C VAL A 443 1.04 32.79 20.38
N GLN A 444 -0.29 32.92 20.49
CA GLN A 444 -1.02 32.55 21.70
C GLN A 444 -0.95 31.04 21.96
N THR A 445 -1.24 30.23 20.94
CA THR A 445 -1.21 28.76 21.03
C THR A 445 0.20 28.27 21.35
N ALA A 446 1.22 28.77 20.65
CA ALA A 446 2.60 28.36 20.87
C ALA A 446 3.10 28.72 22.28
N ARG A 447 2.79 29.91 22.83
CA ARG A 447 3.20 30.28 24.21
C ARG A 447 2.58 29.38 25.28
N GLY A 448 1.35 28.93 25.06
CA GLY A 448 0.63 28.06 25.99
C GLY A 448 1.01 26.57 25.87
N ASP A 449 1.83 26.20 24.88
CA ASP A 449 2.14 24.80 24.62
C ASP A 449 3.07 24.20 25.68
N SER A 450 2.82 22.94 26.03
CA SER A 450 3.66 22.16 26.94
C SER A 450 5.05 21.86 26.36
N ASP A 451 5.16 21.73 25.04
CA ASP A 451 6.39 21.36 24.35
C ASP A 451 7.31 22.59 24.12
N PRO A 452 8.60 22.52 24.51
CA PRO A 452 9.52 23.64 24.38
C PRO A 452 9.85 24.02 22.93
N ASP A 453 9.81 23.08 21.99
CA ASP A 453 10.08 23.37 20.58
C ASP A 453 8.91 24.10 19.93
N VAL A 454 7.68 23.80 20.34
CA VAL A 454 6.50 24.56 19.93
C VAL A 454 6.55 25.97 20.51
N ARG A 455 6.90 26.16 21.79
CA ARG A 455 7.04 27.49 22.42
C ARG A 455 8.02 28.40 21.69
N ARG A 456 9.11 27.85 21.18
CA ARG A 456 10.15 28.60 20.44
C ARG A 456 9.60 29.32 19.20
N ILE A 457 8.50 28.83 18.60
CA ILE A 457 7.85 29.51 17.46
C ILE A 457 7.39 30.92 17.85
N ALA A 458 6.80 31.09 19.05
CA ALA A 458 6.35 32.39 19.51
C ALA A 458 7.52 33.36 19.71
N GLU A 459 8.62 32.89 20.30
CA GLU A 459 9.84 33.69 20.50
C GLU A 459 10.43 34.15 19.17
N GLN A 460 10.43 33.28 18.16
CA GLN A 460 10.90 33.61 16.81
C GLN A 460 10.01 34.67 16.15
N LEU A 461 8.69 34.55 16.24
CA LEU A 461 7.76 35.52 15.68
C LEU A 461 7.86 36.90 16.36
N ASP A 462 8.01 36.92 17.69
CA ASP A 462 8.26 38.16 18.45
C ASP A 462 9.59 38.83 18.05
N ALA A 463 10.63 38.04 17.79
CA ALA A 463 11.90 38.55 17.32
C ALA A 463 11.77 39.13 15.91
N SER A 464 11.11 38.44 14.99
CA SER A 464 10.88 38.91 13.62
C SER A 464 10.02 40.18 13.58
N SER A 465 9.00 40.31 14.41
CA SER A 465 8.15 41.51 14.45
C SER A 465 8.89 42.76 14.94
N ARG A 466 9.89 42.60 15.82
CA ARG A 466 10.75 43.71 16.26
C ARG A 466 11.70 44.20 15.17
N HIS A 467 12.12 43.32 14.26
CA HIS A 467 13.05 43.65 13.18
C HIS A 467 12.36 44.24 11.93
N GLY A 468 11.11 43.85 11.65
CA GLY A 468 10.36 44.32 10.47
C GLY A 468 9.62 45.66 10.62
N GLY A 469 9.71 46.32 11.78
CA GLY A 469 9.00 47.57 12.09
C GLY A 469 9.81 48.87 11.90
N ARG A 470 10.94 48.82 11.16
CA ARG A 470 11.71 49.98 10.71
C ARG A 470 11.51 50.18 9.22
#